data_AF-A0A950Y1H6-F1
#
_entry.id   AF-A0A950Y1H6-F1
#
_cell.length_a   1.000
_cell.length_b   1.000
_cell.length_c   1.000
_cell.angle_alpha   90.00
_cell.angle_beta   90.00
_cell.angle_gamma   90.00
#
_symmetry.space_group_name_H-M   'P 1'
#
loop_
_entity.id
_entity.type
_entity.pdbx_description
1 polymer ?
#
loop_
_entity_poly.entity_id
_entity_poly.type
_entity_poly.pdbx_seq_one_letter_code
_entity_poly.pdbx_strand_id
1 'polypeptide(L)' 'MMMARLGEFARGALEAFGIEEYKSGRINKRTFRQLLGLETSDQLDTFLKAHAVWIEYDMADLEREREGLRRLGL' A
#
# COMPACT_ATOMS: atom_id res chain seq x y z
N MET A 1 -24.18 -1.78 16.77
CA MET A 1 -22.87 -1.75 17.46
C MET A 1 -21.97 -2.94 17.08
N MET A 2 -22.44 -4.20 17.12
CA MET A 2 -21.63 -5.41 16.77
C MET A 2 -21.01 -5.38 15.36
N MET A 3 -21.78 -4.99 14.34
CA MET A 3 -21.33 -5.00 12.93
C MET A 3 -20.21 -3.99 12.64
N ALA A 4 -20.22 -2.82 13.28
CA ALA A 4 -19.17 -1.81 13.12
C ALA A 4 -17.82 -2.34 13.61
N ARG A 5 -17.81 -3.02 14.77
CA ARG A 5 -16.60 -3.61 15.37
C ARG A 5 -15.99 -4.73 14.51
N LEU A 6 -16.83 -5.54 13.85
CA LEU A 6 -16.36 -6.55 12.91
C LEU A 6 -15.73 -5.91 11.67
N GLY A 7 -16.29 -4.80 11.18
CA GLY A 7 -15.72 -4.02 10.09
C GLY A 7 -14.34 -3.45 10.42
N GLU A 8 -14.19 -2.86 11.61
CA GLU A 8 -12.90 -2.34 12.10
C GLU A 8 -11.85 -3.46 12.25
N PHE A 9 -12.26 -4.63 12.75
CA PHE A 9 -11.38 -5.77 12.87
C PHE A 9 -10.92 -6.33 11.52
N ALA A 10 -11.87 -6.51 10.58
CA ALA A 10 -11.56 -6.96 9.24
C ALA A 10 -10.63 -5.98 8.51
N ARG A 11 -10.84 -4.67 8.72
CA ARG A 11 -9.98 -3.63 8.18
C ARG A 11 -8.56 -3.70 8.76
N GLY A 12 -8.42 -3.81 10.08
CA GLY A 12 -7.11 -3.96 10.71
C GLY A 12 -6.36 -5.21 10.25
N ALA A 13 -7.08 -6.32 10.04
CA ALA A 13 -6.49 -7.55 9.51
C ALA A 13 -6.00 -7.38 8.05
N LEU A 14 -6.79 -6.72 7.20
CA LEU A 14 -6.41 -6.42 5.82
C LEU A 14 -5.17 -5.50 5.76
N GLU A 15 -5.15 -4.48 6.61
CA GLU A 15 -4.04 -3.52 6.73
C GLU A 15 -2.74 -4.22 7.15
N ALA A 16 -2.79 -5.04 8.20
CA ALA A 16 -1.63 -5.81 8.66
C ALA A 16 -1.13 -6.81 7.60
N PHE A 17 -2.04 -7.53 6.95
CA PHE A 17 -1.70 -8.47 5.88
C PHE A 17 -1.06 -7.75 4.69
N GLY A 18 -1.65 -6.65 4.24
CA GLY A 18 -1.13 -5.88 3.12
C GLY A 18 0.27 -5.31 3.37
N ILE A 19 0.57 -4.88 4.61
CA ILE A 19 1.92 -4.45 5.00
C ILE A 19 2.94 -5.57 4.78
N GLU A 20 2.65 -6.79 5.23
CA GLU A 20 3.59 -7.90 5.13
C GLU A 20 3.77 -8.39 3.68
N GLU A 21 2.69 -8.44 2.90
CA GLU A 21 2.78 -8.71 1.47
C GLU A 21 3.61 -7.66 0.75
N TYR A 22 3.47 -6.38 1.12
CA TYR A 22 4.23 -5.29 0.51
C TYR A 22 5.72 -5.34 0.89
N LYS A 23 6.04 -5.53 2.18
CA LYS A 23 7.44 -5.71 2.66
C LYS A 23 8.14 -6.90 1.99
N SER A 24 7.40 -7.95 1.71
CA SER A 24 7.94 -9.15 1.05
C SER A 24 8.14 -8.99 -0.47
N GLY A 25 7.73 -7.86 -1.05
CA GLY A 25 7.78 -7.61 -2.49
C GLY A 25 6.77 -8.40 -3.32
N ARG A 26 5.86 -9.16 -2.68
CA ARG A 26 4.81 -9.95 -3.38
C ARG A 26 3.76 -9.06 -4.05
N ILE A 27 3.51 -7.89 -3.48
CA ILE A 27 2.68 -6.84 -4.09
C ILE A 27 3.51 -5.57 -4.25
N ASN A 28 3.18 -4.77 -5.26
CA ASN A 28 3.80 -3.46 -5.47
C ASN A 28 2.95 -2.34 -4.84
N LYS A 29 3.52 -1.12 -4.79
CA LYS A 29 2.87 0.08 -4.23
C LYS A 29 1.48 0.36 -4.82
N ARG A 30 1.30 0.15 -6.13
CA ARG A 30 0.00 0.35 -6.82
C ARG A 30 -1.04 -0.66 -6.34
N THR A 31 -0.70 -1.95 -6.30
CA THR A 31 -1.58 -3.02 -5.83
C THR A 31 -1.95 -2.79 -4.37
N PHE A 32 -0.99 -2.41 -3.53
CA PHE A 32 -1.26 -2.17 -2.12
C PHE A 32 -2.19 -0.97 -1.90
N ARG A 33 -1.98 0.13 -2.65
CA ARG A 33 -2.86 1.29 -2.64
C ARG A 33 -4.31 0.92 -2.98
N GLN A 34 -4.50 0.12 -4.03
CA GLN A 34 -5.82 -0.36 -4.45
C GLN A 34 -6.48 -1.27 -3.40
N LEU A 35 -5.71 -2.16 -2.77
CA LEU A 35 -6.19 -3.06 -1.70
C LEU A 35 -6.79 -2.27 -0.52
N LEU A 36 -6.16 -1.15 -0.16
CA LEU A 36 -6.61 -0.28 0.94
C LEU A 36 -7.68 0.74 0.51
N GLY A 37 -8.08 0.76 -0.77
CA GLY A 37 -9.02 1.75 -1.30
C GLY A 37 -8.49 3.18 -1.29
N LEU A 38 -7.17 3.35 -1.38
CA LEU A 38 -6.52 4.66 -1.40
C LEU A 38 -6.44 5.18 -2.85
N GLU A 39 -6.61 6.48 -3.03
CA GLU A 39 -6.63 7.11 -4.35
C GLU A 39 -5.24 7.53 -4.81
N THR A 40 -4.37 7.95 -3.87
CA THR A 40 -3.06 8.53 -4.19
C THR A 40 -1.90 7.79 -3.53
N SER A 41 -0.70 7.93 -4.12
CA SER A 41 0.54 7.39 -3.55
C SER A 41 0.85 8.03 -2.18
N ASP A 42 0.56 9.33 -2.03
CA ASP A 42 0.77 10.09 -0.79
C ASP A 42 -0.09 9.58 0.38
N GLN A 43 -1.32 9.13 0.09
CA GLN A 43 -2.18 8.51 1.10
C GLN A 43 -1.58 7.20 1.60
N LEU A 44 -0.99 6.40 0.71
CA LEU A 44 -0.30 5.17 1.10
C LEU A 44 0.96 5.48 1.90
N ASP A 45 1.74 6.49 1.52
CA ASP A 45 2.93 6.89 2.27
C ASP A 45 2.60 7.41 3.67
N THR A 46 1.49 8.15 3.80
CA THR A 46 0.98 8.60 5.10
C THR A 46 0.53 7.42 5.96
N PHE A 47 -0.17 6.44 5.36
CA PHE A 47 -0.56 5.20 6.03
C PHE A 47 0.67 4.41 6.53
N LEU A 48 1.66 4.17 5.67
CA LEU A 48 2.87 3.45 6.04
C LEU A 48 3.61 4.12 7.21
N LYS A 49 3.74 5.45 7.17
CA LYS A 49 4.32 6.24 8.27
C LYS A 49 3.53 6.09 9.57
N ALA A 50 2.20 6.15 9.52
CA ALA A 50 1.35 5.97 10.70
C ALA A 50 1.50 4.57 11.33
N HIS A 51 1.81 3.56 10.53
CA HIS A 51 2.10 2.20 10.98
C HIS A 51 3.59 1.95 11.32
N ALA A 52 4.42 3.01 11.35
CA ALA A 52 5.88 2.94 11.56
C ALA A 52 6.59 2.00 10.58
N VAL A 53 6.03 1.82 9.38
CA VAL A 53 6.59 1.02 8.31
C VAL A 53 7.45 1.93 7.44
N TRP A 54 8.75 1.92 7.72
CA TRP A 54 9.77 2.56 6.90
C TRP A 54 10.24 1.55 5.86
N ILE A 55 9.76 1.69 4.62
CA ILE A 55 10.17 0.80 3.55
C ILE A 55 11.38 1.42 2.89
N GLU A 56 12.44 0.63 2.77
CA GLU A 56 13.57 0.98 1.94
C GLU A 56 13.06 1.07 0.50
N TYR A 57 12.82 2.30 0.07
CA TYR A 57 12.47 2.60 -1.30
C TYR A 57 13.71 2.37 -2.15
N ASP A 58 13.72 1.25 -2.87
CA ASP A 58 14.87 0.83 -3.65
C ASP A 58 14.76 1.30 -5.11
N MET A 59 15.86 1.15 -5.85
CA MET A 59 15.90 1.53 -7.27
C MET A 59 14.93 0.72 -8.13
N ALA A 60 14.53 -0.49 -7.71
CA ALA A 60 13.58 -1.30 -8.45
C ALA A 60 12.15 -0.77 -8.31
N ASP A 61 11.81 -0.18 -7.15
CA ASP A 61 10.55 0.53 -6.94
C ASP A 61 10.45 1.78 -7.83
N LEU A 62 11.53 2.57 -7.91
CA LEU A 62 11.63 3.69 -8.85
C LEU A 62 11.43 3.25 -10.29
N GLU A 63 12.10 2.18 -10.69
CA GLU A 63 12.05 1.68 -12.06
C GLU A 63 10.64 1.21 -12.43
N ARG A 64 9.93 0.55 -11.51
CA ARG A 64 8.53 0.15 -11.71
C ARG A 64 7.58 1.34 -11.82
N GLU A 65 7.77 2.39 -11.02
CA GLU A 65 7.00 3.64 -11.16
C GLU A 65 7.28 4.31 -12.50
N ARG A 66 8.55 4.38 -12.90
CA ARG A 66 8.98 4.93 -14.20
C ARG A 66 8.37 4.18 -15.37
N GLU A 67 8.36 2.85 -15.34
CA GLU A 67 7.66 2.04 -16.35
C GLU A 67 6.14 2.27 -16.35
N GLY A 68 5.55 2.54 -15.17
CA GLY A 68 4.16 2.93 -15.04
C GLY A 68 3.87 4.26 -15.75
N LEU A 69 4.72 5.27 -15.54
CA LEU A 69 4.60 6.58 -16.17
C LEU A 69 4.81 6.51 -17.68
N ARG A 70 5.84 5.79 -18.13
CA ARG A 70 6.08 5.52 -19.56
C ARG A 70 4.87 4.89 -20.25
N ARG A 71 4.18 3.94 -19.60
CA ARG A 71 2.94 3.35 -20.13
C ARG A 71 1.78 4.33 -20.25
N LEU A 72 1.78 5.39 -19.44
CA LEU A 72 0.80 6.47 -19.47
C LEU A 72 1.21 7.61 -20.41
N GLY A 73 2.40 7.56 -21.02
CA GLY A 73 2.92 8.59 -21.90
C GLY A 73 3.39 9.87 -21.19
N LEU A 74 3.65 9.78 -19.89
CA LEU A 74 4.21 10.83 -19.03
C LEU A 74 5.70 10.55 -18.78
#